data_AF-A0A5R2MZ26-F1
#
_entry.id   AF-A0A5R2MZ26-F1
#
_cell.length_a   1.000
_cell.length_b   1.000
_cell.length_c   1.000
_cell.angle_alpha   90.00
_cell.angle_beta   90.00
_cell.angle_gamma   90.00
#
_symmetry.space_group_name_H-M   'P 1'
#
loop_
_entity.id
_entity.type
_entity.pdbx_description
1 polymer ?
#
loop_
_entity_poly.entity_id
_entity_poly.type
_entity_poly.pdbx_seq_one_letter_code
_entity_poly.pdbx_strand_id
1 'polypeptide(L)'
;MADAHAKPHHDYHLVDPSPWPFLGSVGALVTAFGGVCLMEYLKGGSFPIFGFNIANPWLFFIGIVIVLYTMFAWWSDTIKEAHEGHHTRV
;
A
#
# COMPACT_ATOMS: atom_id res chain seq x y z
N MET A 1 30.28 -23.61 5.87
CA MET A 1 29.21 -23.38 4.88
C MET A 1 27.97 -23.96 5.50
N ALA A 2 27.10 -23.12 6.04
CA ALA A 2 25.87 -23.60 6.65
C ALA A 2 24.93 -23.97 5.50
N ASP A 3 24.50 -25.23 5.46
CA ASP A 3 23.47 -25.73 4.56
C ASP A 3 22.20 -24.89 4.75
N ALA A 4 22.01 -23.90 3.88
CA ALA A 4 20.77 -23.15 3.80
C ALA A 4 19.72 -24.09 3.21
N HIS A 5 18.88 -24.63 4.10
CA HIS A 5 17.59 -25.26 3.88
C HIS A 5 17.38 -25.90 2.50
N ALA A 6 17.34 -27.24 2.47
CA ALA A 6 16.97 -28.01 1.29
C ALA A 6 15.83 -27.33 0.51
N LYS A 7 16.06 -27.14 -0.80
CA LYS A 7 15.10 -26.49 -1.71
C LYS A 7 13.71 -27.12 -1.47
N PRO A 8 12.64 -26.33 -1.26
CA PRO A 8 11.32 -26.88 -1.04
C PRO A 8 10.98 -27.87 -2.17
N HIS A 9 10.40 -29.02 -1.84
CA HIS A 9 10.06 -30.06 -2.81
C HIS A 9 8.78 -29.71 -3.62
N HIS A 10 8.59 -28.42 -3.89
CA HIS A 10 7.46 -27.84 -4.59
C HIS A 10 7.92 -26.69 -5.50
N ASP A 11 7.16 -26.45 -6.55
CA ASP A 11 7.45 -25.41 -7.54
C ASP A 11 6.82 -24.04 -7.21
N TYR A 12 6.14 -23.92 -6.05
CA TYR A 12 5.55 -22.66 -5.58
C TYR A 12 6.60 -21.63 -5.17
N HIS A 13 6.36 -20.37 -5.55
CA HIS A 13 7.17 -19.22 -5.14
C HIS A 13 6.91 -18.86 -3.67
N LEU A 14 7.97 -18.90 -2.86
CA LEU A 14 7.98 -18.32 -1.52
C LEU A 14 8.41 -16.85 -1.63
N VAL A 15 7.42 -15.96 -1.62
CA VAL A 15 7.66 -14.51 -1.75
C VAL A 15 8.41 -14.00 -0.53
N ASP A 16 9.45 -13.20 -0.77
CA ASP A 16 10.20 -12.55 0.30
C ASP A 16 9.33 -11.52 1.06
N PRO A 17 9.63 -11.23 2.33
CA PRO A 17 8.91 -10.23 3.09
C PRO A 17 8.91 -8.86 2.38
N SER A 18 7.71 -8.32 2.13
CA SER A 18 7.52 -7.07 1.39
C SER A 18 6.88 -5.98 2.27
N PRO A 19 7.31 -4.71 2.13
CA PRO A 19 6.71 -3.58 2.87
C PRO A 19 5.38 -3.09 2.27
N TRP A 20 5.06 -3.46 1.02
CA TRP A 20 3.92 -2.92 0.28
C TRP A 20 2.55 -3.14 0.95
N PRO A 21 2.24 -4.31 1.55
CA PRO A 21 0.97 -4.51 2.26
C PRO A 21 0.74 -3.52 3.40
N PHE A 22 1.79 -3.23 4.16
CA PHE A 22 1.71 -2.29 5.28
C PHE A 22 1.54 -0.86 4.77
N LEU A 23 2.36 -0.45 3.80
CA LEU A 23 2.27 0.90 3.24
C LEU A 23 0.92 1.17 2.57
N GLY A 24 0.39 0.19 1.85
CA GLY A 24 -0.94 0.26 1.24
C GLY A 24 -2.05 0.38 2.28
N SER A 25 -1.95 -0.34 3.41
CA SER A 25 -2.91 -0.25 4.52
C SER A 25 -2.91 1.14 5.16
N VAL A 26 -1.74 1.72 5.40
CA VAL A 26 -1.60 3.10 5.91
C VAL A 26 -2.16 4.10 4.90
N GLY A 27 -1.85 3.95 3.61
CA GLY A 27 -2.39 4.79 2.54
C GLY A 27 -3.92 4.73 2.46
N ALA A 28 -4.51 3.54 2.59
CA ALA A 28 -5.95 3.35 2.61
C ALA A 28 -6.60 4.02 3.83
N LEU A 29 -5.98 3.91 5.01
CA LEU A 29 -6.45 4.59 6.21
C LEU A 29 -6.46 6.12 6.04
N VAL A 30 -5.35 6.69 5.54
CA VAL A 30 -5.24 8.13 5.27
C VAL A 30 -6.27 8.57 4.24
N THR A 31 -6.49 7.76 3.18
CA THR A 31 -7.51 8.04 2.16
C THR A 31 -8.91 8.04 2.76
N ALA A 32 -9.24 7.10 3.64
CA ALA A 32 -10.55 7.01 4.29
C ALA A 32 -10.83 8.24 5.18
N PHE A 33 -9.88 8.59 6.06
CA PHE A 33 -10.00 9.81 6.88
C PHE A 33 -10.03 11.08 6.03
N GLY A 34 -9.17 11.16 5.02
CA GLY A 34 -9.15 12.25 4.07
C GLY A 34 -10.47 12.39 3.30
N GLY A 35 -11.12 11.27 2.96
CA GLY A 35 -12.43 11.26 2.29
C GLY A 35 -13.51 11.89 3.15
N VAL A 36 -13.53 11.58 4.45
CA VAL A 36 -14.43 12.24 5.40
C VAL A 36 -14.13 13.75 5.48
N CYS A 37 -12.86 14.13 5.58
CA CYS A 37 -12.44 15.54 5.62
C CYS A 37 -12.84 16.29 4.33
N LEU A 38 -12.72 15.65 3.17
CA LEU A 38 -13.14 16.19 1.89
C LEU A 38 -14.66 16.40 1.84
N MET A 39 -15.46 15.44 2.28
CA MET A 39 -16.92 15.57 2.29
C MET A 39 -17.38 16.72 3.20
N GLU A 40 -16.78 16.87 4.39
CA GLU A 40 -17.06 17.99 5.28
C GLU A 40 -16.61 19.32 4.68
N TYR A 41 -15.43 19.37 4.05
CA TYR A 41 -14.96 20.56 3.33
C TYR A 41 -15.93 21.00 2.22
N LEU A 42 -16.42 20.05 1.39
CA LEU A 42 -17.35 20.33 0.30
C LEU A 42 -18.72 20.84 0.79
N LYS A 43 -19.13 20.46 2.00
CA LYS A 43 -20.35 20.96 2.65
C LYS A 43 -20.17 22.33 3.33
N GLY A 44 -18.96 22.89 3.31
CA GLY A 44 -18.63 24.10 4.08
C GLY A 44 -18.60 23.85 5.60
N GLY A 45 -18.49 22.59 6.00
CA GLY A 45 -18.48 22.15 7.39
C GLY A 45 -17.13 22.34 8.08
N SER A 46 -17.01 21.78 9.27
CA SER A 46 -15.76 21.80 10.04
C SER A 46 -15.57 20.44 10.69
N PHE A 47 -14.34 19.92 10.65
CA PHE A 47 -13.97 18.66 11.29
C PHE A 47 -12.93 18.95 12.38
N PRO A 48 -13.37 19.31 13.60
CA PRO A 48 -12.47 19.64 14.69
C PRO A 48 -11.87 18.36 15.28
N ILE A 49 -10.54 18.24 15.25
CA ILE A 49 -9.80 17.27 16.06
C ILE A 49 -8.81 18.05 16.94
N PHE A 50 -8.79 17.75 18.25
CA PHE A 50 -7.87 18.38 19.22
C PHE A 50 -7.86 19.92 19.18
N GLY A 51 -9.00 20.54 18.83
CA GLY A 51 -9.14 22.00 18.72
C GLY A 51 -8.74 22.59 17.36
N PHE A 52 -8.28 21.79 16.41
CA PHE A 52 -7.91 22.23 15.05
C PHE A 52 -8.92 21.72 14.02
N ASN A 53 -9.34 22.58 13.09
CA ASN A 53 -10.17 22.16 11.96
C ASN A 53 -9.29 21.54 10.88
N ILE A 54 -9.49 20.25 10.61
CA ILE A 54 -8.75 19.52 9.58
C ILE A 54 -9.60 19.22 8.34
N ALA A 55 -10.77 19.85 8.19
CA ALA A 55 -11.61 19.74 7.00
C ALA A 55 -10.91 20.41 5.80
N ASN A 56 -9.94 19.70 5.24
CA ASN A 56 -9.19 20.06 4.05
C ASN A 56 -9.24 18.90 3.05
N PRO A 57 -9.17 19.20 1.74
CA PRO A 57 -9.17 18.16 0.72
C PRO A 57 -7.81 17.45 0.58
N TRP A 58 -6.73 18.05 1.09
CA TRP A 58 -5.36 17.59 0.86
C TRP A 58 -5.07 16.22 1.47
N LEU A 59 -5.64 15.93 2.64
CA LEU A 59 -5.44 14.64 3.30
C LEU A 59 -5.91 13.46 2.43
N PHE A 60 -7.02 13.63 1.69
CA PHE A 60 -7.53 12.64 0.75
C PHE A 60 -6.53 12.40 -0.39
N PHE A 61 -6.07 13.48 -1.03
CA PHE A 61 -5.15 13.37 -2.16
C PHE A 61 -3.80 12.78 -1.77
N ILE A 62 -3.29 13.08 -0.58
CA ILE A 62 -2.09 12.44 -0.04
C ILE A 62 -2.30 10.94 0.10
N GLY A 63 -3.44 10.52 0.67
CA GLY A 63 -3.79 9.09 0.76
C GLY A 63 -3.81 8.40 -0.60
N ILE A 64 -4.47 9.03 -1.60
CA ILE A 64 -4.54 8.51 -2.97
C ILE A 64 -3.15 8.36 -3.59
N VAL A 65 -2.26 9.36 -3.43
CA VAL A 65 -0.89 9.29 -3.96
C VAL A 65 -0.13 8.12 -3.33
N ILE A 66 -0.26 7.89 -2.02
CA ILE A 66 0.39 6.77 -1.32
C ILE A 66 -0.13 5.43 -1.85
N VAL A 67 -1.45 5.29 -2.03
CA VAL A 67 -2.06 4.06 -2.57
C VAL A 67 -1.57 3.79 -3.99
N LEU A 68 -1.62 4.79 -4.86
CA LEU A 68 -1.18 4.66 -6.26
C LEU A 68 0.31 4.33 -6.35
N TYR A 69 1.14 4.97 -5.54
CA TYR A 69 2.56 4.65 -5.45
C TYR A 69 2.78 3.21 -4.99
N THR A 70 2.05 2.76 -3.96
CA THR A 70 2.14 1.38 -3.47
C THR A 70 1.76 0.38 -4.56
N MET A 71 0.67 0.63 -5.30
CA MET A 71 0.26 -0.23 -6.41
C MET A 71 1.31 -0.30 -7.50
N PHE A 72 1.85 0.86 -7.92
CA PHE A 72 2.88 0.93 -8.95
C PHE A 72 4.16 0.18 -8.53
N ALA A 73 4.66 0.43 -7.33
CA ALA A 73 5.88 -0.20 -6.83
C ALA A 73 5.70 -1.71 -6.63
N TRP A 74 4.56 -2.13 -6.06
CA TRP A 74 4.28 -3.55 -5.85
C TRP A 74 4.16 -4.30 -7.18
N TRP A 75 3.43 -3.79 -8.15
CA TRP A 75 3.37 -4.42 -9.48
C TRP A 75 4.71 -4.43 -10.19
N SER A 76 5.53 -3.39 -10.02
CA SER A 76 6.89 -3.40 -10.54
C SER A 76 7.73 -4.54 -9.94
N ASP A 77 7.55 -4.87 -8.66
CA ASP A 77 8.26 -5.98 -8.03
C ASP A 77 7.74 -7.33 -8.52
N THR A 78 6.44 -7.49 -8.71
CA THR A 78 5.87 -8.70 -9.37
C THR A 78 6.45 -8.93 -10.76
N ILE A 79 6.70 -7.86 -11.54
CA ILE A 79 7.34 -7.97 -12.86
C ILE A 79 8.82 -8.38 -12.72
N LYS A 80 9.53 -7.89 -11.71
CA LYS A 80 10.93 -8.29 -11.45
C LYS A 80 11.00 -9.77 -11.04
N GLU A 81 10.15 -10.20 -10.10
CA GLU A 81 10.05 -11.60 -9.66
C GLU A 81 9.75 -12.53 -10.84
N ALA A 82 8.90 -12.10 -11.78
CA ALA A 82 8.63 -12.83 -13.01
C ALA A 82 9.90 -13.04 -13.86
N HIS A 83 10.73 -12.00 -14.02
CA HIS A 83 11.98 -12.06 -14.78
C HIS A 83 13.08 -12.87 -14.07
N GLU A 84 13.01 -12.99 -12.74
CA GLU A 84 13.89 -13.85 -11.95
C GLU A 84 13.53 -15.34 -12.06
N GLY A 85 12.43 -15.67 -12.76
CA GLY A 85 12.00 -17.03 -13.03
C GLY A 85 11.10 -17.62 -11.96
N HIS A 86 10.55 -16.79 -11.06
CA HIS A 86 9.67 -17.24 -9.99
C HIS A 86 8.26 -17.62 -10.46
N HIS A 87 7.87 -17.26 -11.69
CA HIS A 87 6.57 -17.59 -12.29
C HIS A 87 6.63 -18.96 -13.00
N THR A 88 6.66 -20.03 -12.22
CA THR A 88 6.59 -21.41 -12.73
C THR A 88 5.20 -21.72 -13.29
N ARG A 89 5.10 -22.74 -14.16
CA ARG A 89 3.86 -23.09 -14.88
C ARG A 89 2.83 -23.83 -14.01
N VAL A 90 3.26 -24.36 -12.87
CA VAL A 90 2.61 -25.42 -12.11
C VAL A 90 2.02 -24.92 -10.80
#